data_AF-Q6ZSU8-F1
#
_entry.id   AF-Q6ZSU8-F1
#
_cell.length_a   1.000
_cell.length_b   1.000
_cell.length_c   1.000
_cell.angle_alpha   90.00
_cell.angle_beta   90.00
_cell.angle_gamma   90.00
#
_symmetry.space_group_name_H-M   'P 1'
#
loop_
_entity.id
_entity.type
_entity.pdbx_description
1 polymer ?
#
loop_
_entity_poly.entity_id
_entity_poly.type
_entity_poly.pdbx_seq_one_letter_code
_entity_poly.pdbx_strand_id
1 'polypeptide(L)'
;MGAQDDLRKVTQSAYAQVVQFGVSEKLGQVSFDFSRHGKTLVEKLYGEASAQLLDDEVRHLVSATYRCALDLLTRCREHVEKVGQRLLEKEVLEKADMVELLGPRPFSAKSTYEEFVEGVGSLEEDTSLPEGLKGWNRGQEEEDVESSLCRGLCVARGGRLHLLLGGVGVTATYLGPWQSSCGISPKTN
;
A
#
# COMPACT_ATOMS: atom_id res chain seq x y z
N MET A 1 -30.43 8.40 -4.67
CA MET A 1 -30.61 7.57 -5.89
C MET A 1 -29.54 6.49 -5.86
N GLY A 2 -29.89 5.21 -6.04
CA GLY A 2 -28.97 4.09 -5.76
C GLY A 2 -27.70 4.04 -6.63
N ALA A 3 -27.75 4.51 -7.89
CA ALA A 3 -26.63 4.41 -8.83
C ALA A 3 -25.61 5.57 -8.74
N GLN A 4 -25.69 6.42 -7.72
CA GLN A 4 -24.82 7.60 -7.61
C GLN A 4 -23.33 7.23 -7.47
N ASP A 5 -23.03 6.19 -6.70
CA ASP A 5 -21.65 5.75 -6.48
C ASP A 5 -21.03 5.18 -7.76
N ASP A 6 -21.79 4.41 -8.54
CA ASP A 6 -21.34 3.86 -9.82
C ASP A 6 -21.05 4.96 -10.83
N LEU A 7 -21.93 5.95 -10.95
CA LEU A 7 -21.71 7.10 -11.83
C LEU A 7 -20.46 7.89 -11.46
N ARG A 8 -20.19 8.04 -10.15
CA ARG A 8 -18.97 8.68 -9.66
C ARG A 8 -17.71 7.90 -10.06
N LYS A 9 -17.72 6.57 -9.87
CA LYS A 9 -16.60 5.69 -10.24
C LYS A 9 -16.32 5.70 -11.75
N VAL A 10 -17.36 5.60 -12.57
CA VAL A 10 -17.26 5.65 -14.03
C VAL A 10 -16.66 6.98 -14.48
N THR A 11 -17.15 8.09 -13.92
CA THR A 11 -16.65 9.43 -14.24
C THR A 11 -15.17 9.57 -13.86
N GLN A 12 -14.79 9.14 -12.65
CA GLN A 12 -13.40 9.19 -12.20
C GLN A 12 -12.48 8.34 -13.09
N SER A 13 -12.91 7.15 -13.49
CA SER A 13 -12.15 6.29 -14.40
C SER A 13 -12.00 6.91 -15.78
N ALA A 14 -13.06 7.52 -16.32
CA ALA A 14 -13.03 8.20 -17.61
C ALA A 14 -12.05 9.40 -17.60
N TYR A 15 -12.08 10.23 -16.55
CA TYR A 15 -11.09 11.31 -16.41
C TYR A 15 -9.67 10.79 -16.28
N ALA A 16 -9.42 9.69 -15.56
CA ALA A 16 -8.10 9.09 -15.49
C ALA A 16 -7.61 8.62 -16.87
N GLN A 17 -8.48 7.98 -17.66
CA GLN A 17 -8.13 7.52 -19.01
C GLN A 17 -7.79 8.69 -19.95
N VAL A 18 -8.62 9.72 -19.98
CA VAL A 18 -8.44 10.84 -20.90
C VAL A 18 -7.28 11.73 -20.45
N VAL A 19 -7.19 12.03 -19.16
CA VAL A 19 -6.23 13.03 -18.65
C VAL A 19 -4.89 12.44 -18.26
N GLN A 20 -4.87 11.32 -17.54
CA GLN A 20 -3.61 10.76 -17.02
C GLN A 20 -2.96 9.82 -18.05
N PHE A 21 -3.77 9.00 -18.72
CA PHE A 21 -3.26 8.03 -19.70
C PHE A 21 -3.22 8.55 -21.13
N GLY A 22 -3.82 9.73 -21.41
CA GLY A 22 -3.78 10.35 -22.73
C GLY A 22 -4.54 9.57 -23.82
N VAL A 23 -5.64 8.90 -23.45
CA VAL A 23 -6.43 8.03 -24.36
C VAL A 23 -7.41 8.85 -25.21
N SER A 24 -7.06 10.07 -25.61
CA SER A 24 -7.89 10.90 -26.50
C SER A 24 -7.14 11.24 -27.78
N GLU A 25 -7.77 10.91 -28.91
CA GLU A 25 -7.26 11.24 -30.24
C GLU A 25 -7.18 12.75 -30.47
N LYS A 26 -8.10 13.53 -29.86
CA LYS A 26 -8.20 14.98 -30.04
C LYS A 26 -7.16 15.77 -29.25
N LEU A 27 -6.78 15.29 -28.07
CA LEU A 27 -5.76 15.92 -27.21
C LEU A 27 -4.36 15.46 -27.56
N GLY A 28 -4.23 14.33 -28.25
CA GLY A 28 -2.95 13.68 -28.48
C GLY A 28 -2.40 13.03 -27.21
N GLN A 29 -1.14 12.64 -27.27
CA GLN A 29 -0.44 11.90 -26.20
C GLN A 29 0.08 12.86 -25.13
N VAL A 30 -0.84 13.55 -24.45
CA VAL A 30 -0.52 14.46 -23.34
C VAL A 30 -1.07 13.88 -22.04
N SER A 31 -0.26 13.92 -20.98
CA SER A 31 -0.64 13.51 -19.64
C SER A 31 -0.61 14.73 -18.72
N PHE A 32 -1.72 14.98 -18.02
CA PHE A 32 -1.76 16.00 -16.96
C PHE A 32 -1.84 15.32 -15.60
N ASP A 33 -0.99 15.75 -14.66
CA ASP A 33 -0.98 15.18 -13.32
C ASP A 33 -2.14 15.75 -12.50
N PHE A 34 -3.17 14.91 -12.28
CA PHE A 34 -4.21 15.19 -11.32
C PHE A 34 -3.74 14.72 -9.94
N SER A 35 -3.13 15.67 -9.20
CA SER A 35 -2.62 15.57 -7.83
C SER A 35 -2.94 14.26 -7.10
N ARG A 36 -1.90 13.44 -6.95
CA ARG A 36 -1.90 12.28 -6.06
C ARG A 36 -1.99 12.72 -4.59
N HIS A 37 -2.96 12.17 -3.89
CA HIS A 37 -3.00 11.97 -2.44
C HIS A 37 -2.77 13.21 -1.54
N GLY A 38 -3.87 13.78 -1.05
CA GLY A 38 -3.86 14.59 0.19
C GLY A 38 -3.47 16.06 0.05
N LYS A 39 -3.01 16.50 -1.12
CA LYS A 39 -2.92 17.92 -1.45
C LYS A 39 -3.98 18.27 -2.48
N THR A 40 -4.93 19.11 -2.07
CA THR A 40 -5.73 19.93 -2.97
C THR A 40 -4.74 20.67 -3.86
N LEU A 41 -4.44 20.15 -5.07
CA LEU A 41 -3.79 20.98 -6.07
C LEU A 41 -4.92 21.71 -6.78
N VAL A 42 -4.84 23.02 -6.61
CA VAL A 42 -5.91 24.02 -6.68
C VAL A 42 -6.07 24.61 -8.08
N GLU A 43 -5.36 24.13 -9.10
CA GLU A 43 -5.42 24.76 -10.42
C GLU A 43 -5.31 23.74 -11.56
N LYS A 44 -6.24 23.87 -12.52
CA LYS A 44 -6.20 23.08 -13.77
C LYS A 44 -4.94 23.46 -14.54
N LEU A 45 -4.12 22.49 -14.91
CA LEU A 45 -2.87 22.68 -15.68
C LEU A 45 -3.11 23.03 -17.16
N TYR A 46 -4.35 23.38 -17.53
CA TYR A 46 -4.79 23.56 -18.90
C TYR A 46 -5.83 24.69 -18.98
N GLY A 47 -5.85 25.40 -20.12
CA GLY A 47 -6.79 26.50 -20.35
C GLY A 47 -8.23 26.03 -20.48
N GLU A 48 -9.18 26.97 -20.48
CA GLU A 48 -10.62 26.64 -20.57
C GLU A 48 -10.99 25.88 -21.85
N ALA A 49 -10.36 26.21 -22.98
CA ALA A 49 -10.60 25.50 -24.24
C ALA A 49 -10.26 24.01 -24.14
N SER A 50 -9.15 23.66 -23.49
CA SER A 50 -8.75 22.28 -23.23
C SER A 50 -9.65 21.62 -22.19
N ALA A 51 -10.11 22.37 -21.19
CA ALA A 51 -11.07 21.89 -20.20
C ALA A 51 -12.39 21.46 -20.84
N GLN A 52 -12.92 22.29 -21.73
CA GLN A 52 -14.15 22.00 -22.47
C GLN A 52 -13.97 20.75 -23.34
N LEU A 53 -12.85 20.66 -24.06
CA LEU A 53 -12.53 19.51 -24.91
C LEU A 53 -12.44 18.21 -24.09
N LEU A 54 -11.80 18.26 -22.92
CA LEU A 54 -11.72 17.15 -21.97
C LEU A 54 -13.11 16.68 -21.52
N ASP A 55 -13.96 17.61 -21.10
CA ASP A 55 -15.31 17.30 -20.61
C ASP A 55 -16.17 16.70 -21.72
N ASP A 56 -16.01 17.17 -22.96
CA ASP A 56 -16.70 16.62 -24.14
C ASP A 56 -16.23 15.21 -24.48
N GLU A 57 -14.93 14.94 -24.37
CA GLU A 57 -14.37 13.62 -24.62
C GLU A 57 -14.79 12.60 -23.54
N VAL A 58 -14.76 13.01 -22.26
CA VAL A 58 -15.26 12.20 -21.14
C VAL A 58 -16.75 11.88 -21.36
N ARG A 59 -17.56 12.87 -21.74
CA ARG A 59 -18.98 12.65 -22.02
C ARG A 59 -19.18 11.67 -23.18
N HIS A 60 -18.38 11.78 -24.23
CA HIS A 60 -18.41 10.87 -25.36
C HIS A 60 -18.06 9.43 -24.94
N LEU A 61 -16.98 9.25 -24.18
CA LEU A 61 -16.53 7.95 -23.67
C LEU A 61 -17.59 7.28 -22.80
N VAL A 62 -18.17 8.02 -21.85
CA VAL A 62 -19.22 7.51 -20.96
C VAL A 62 -20.47 7.14 -21.77
N SER A 63 -20.87 7.97 -22.72
CA SER A 63 -22.04 7.70 -23.57
C SER A 63 -21.84 6.48 -24.47
N ALA A 64 -20.65 6.31 -25.05
CA ALA A 64 -20.30 5.13 -25.86
C ALA A 64 -20.32 3.84 -25.03
N THR A 65 -19.73 3.89 -23.83
CA THR A 65 -19.71 2.76 -22.89
C THR A 65 -21.12 2.39 -22.44
N TYR A 66 -21.95 3.39 -22.12
CA TYR A 66 -23.36 3.19 -21.77
C TYR A 66 -24.13 2.50 -22.90
N ARG A 67 -23.96 2.95 -24.15
CA ARG A 67 -24.60 2.32 -25.32
C ARG A 67 -24.13 0.88 -25.52
N CYS A 68 -22.83 0.61 -25.36
CA CYS A 68 -22.27 -0.73 -25.45
C CYS A 68 -22.86 -1.66 -24.36
N ALA A 69 -22.92 -1.19 -23.12
CA ALA A 69 -23.52 -1.94 -22.01
C ALA A 69 -25.01 -2.20 -22.23
N LEU A 70 -25.76 -1.20 -22.69
CA LEU A 70 -27.18 -1.33 -23.00
C LEU A 70 -27.41 -2.37 -24.12
N ASP A 71 -26.61 -2.32 -25.18
CA ASP A 71 -26.69 -3.28 -26.28
C ASP A 71 -26.35 -4.70 -25.82
N LEU A 72 -25.31 -4.87 -25.00
CA LEU A 72 -24.93 -6.16 -24.41
C LEU A 72 -26.08 -6.71 -23.54
N LEU A 73 -26.63 -5.90 -22.63
CA LEU A 73 -27.72 -6.31 -21.75
C LEU A 73 -29.00 -6.61 -22.54
N THR A 74 -29.25 -5.88 -23.62
CA THR A 74 -30.40 -6.12 -24.51
C THR A 74 -30.26 -7.46 -25.24
N ARG A 75 -29.07 -7.76 -25.77
CA ARG A 75 -28.77 -9.06 -26.40
C ARG A 75 -28.84 -10.21 -25.41
N CYS A 76 -28.43 -9.98 -24.17
CA CYS A 76 -28.45 -10.97 -23.10
C CYS A 76 -29.71 -10.91 -22.21
N ARG A 77 -30.79 -10.25 -22.66
CA ARG A 77 -31.98 -9.96 -21.83
C ARG A 77 -32.57 -11.21 -21.17
N GLU A 78 -32.67 -12.32 -21.92
CA GLU A 78 -33.20 -13.58 -21.39
C GLU A 78 -32.37 -14.14 -20.24
N HIS A 79 -31.05 -14.00 -20.30
CA HIS A 79 -30.14 -14.44 -19.24
C HIS A 79 -30.26 -13.55 -17.99
N VAL A 80 -30.40 -12.24 -18.18
CA VAL A 80 -30.63 -11.28 -17.08
C VAL A 80 -31.94 -11.57 -16.37
N GLU A 81 -33.00 -11.88 -17.12
CA GLU A 81 -34.31 -12.23 -16.56
C GLU A 81 -34.27 -13.52 -15.74
N LYS A 82 -33.58 -14.57 -16.22
CA LYS A 82 -33.37 -15.82 -15.46
C LYS A 82 -32.65 -15.56 -14.14
N VAL A 83 -31.58 -14.76 -14.15
CA VAL A 83 -30.84 -14.41 -12.93
C VAL A 83 -31.72 -13.60 -11.98
N GLY A 84 -32.50 -12.64 -12.52
CA GLY A 84 -33.45 -11.84 -11.74
C GLY A 84 -34.53 -12.68 -11.07
N GLN A 85 -35.13 -13.64 -11.79
CA GLN A 85 -36.10 -14.57 -11.22
C GLN A 85 -35.47 -15.41 -10.09
N ARG A 86 -34.24 -15.90 -10.28
CA ARG A 86 -33.54 -16.65 -9.22
C ARG A 86 -33.28 -15.80 -7.98
N LEU A 87 -32.94 -14.53 -8.14
CA LEU A 87 -32.71 -13.60 -7.01
C LEU A 87 -33.98 -13.32 -6.19
N LEU A 88 -35.17 -13.45 -6.79
CA LEU A 88 -36.43 -13.34 -6.06
C LEU A 88 -36.68 -14.56 -5.15
N GLU A 89 -36.16 -15.73 -5.51
CA GLU A 89 -36.26 -16.95 -4.71
C GLU A 89 -35.13 -17.06 -3.67
N LYS A 90 -33.91 -16.66 -4.06
CA LYS A 90 -32.68 -16.75 -3.24
C LYS A 90 -31.95 -15.41 -3.29
N GLU A 91 -31.91 -14.70 -2.16
CA GLU A 91 -31.34 -13.36 -2.04
C GLU A 91 -29.85 -13.27 -2.47
N VAL A 92 -29.09 -14.35 -2.30
CA VAL A 92 -27.66 -14.40 -2.59
C VAL A 92 -27.37 -15.55 -3.56
N LEU A 93 -26.72 -15.24 -4.69
CA LEU A 93 -26.25 -16.23 -5.66
C LEU A 93 -24.74 -16.40 -5.57
N GLU A 94 -24.29 -17.65 -5.54
CA GLU A 94 -22.87 -17.99 -5.60
C GLU A 94 -22.43 -18.28 -7.03
N LYS A 95 -21.11 -18.41 -7.22
CA LYS A 95 -20.52 -18.73 -8.53
C LYS A 95 -21.09 -20.04 -9.11
N ALA A 96 -21.35 -21.05 -8.28
CA ALA A 96 -21.91 -22.33 -8.72
C ALA A 96 -23.32 -22.15 -9.30
N ASP A 97 -24.19 -21.37 -8.62
CA ASP A 97 -25.55 -21.07 -9.09
C ASP A 97 -25.51 -20.36 -10.46
N MET A 98 -24.55 -19.45 -10.66
CA MET A 98 -24.39 -18.73 -11.93
C MET A 98 -23.94 -19.67 -13.06
N VAL A 99 -23.07 -20.64 -12.79
CA VAL A 99 -22.64 -21.64 -13.77
C VAL A 99 -23.77 -22.61 -14.12
N GLU A 100 -24.62 -22.97 -13.16
CA GLU A 100 -25.82 -23.77 -13.42
C GLU A 100 -26.81 -23.02 -14.31
N LEU A 101 -27.04 -21.73 -14.06
CA LEU A 101 -28.01 -20.91 -14.78
C LEU A 101 -27.56 -20.50 -16.19
N LEU A 102 -26.29 -20.10 -16.33
CA LEU A 102 -25.75 -19.46 -17.54
C LEU A 102 -24.74 -20.34 -18.29
N GLY A 103 -24.34 -21.47 -17.72
CA GLY A 103 -23.24 -22.29 -18.21
C GLY A 103 -21.85 -21.78 -17.80
N PRO A 104 -20.78 -22.49 -18.20
CA PRO A 104 -19.42 -22.09 -17.89
C PRO A 104 -19.05 -20.78 -18.61
N ARG A 105 -18.27 -19.93 -17.93
CA ARG A 105 -17.80 -18.65 -18.49
C ARG A 105 -16.93 -18.89 -19.73
N PRO A 106 -17.19 -18.22 -20.87
CA PRO A 106 -16.46 -18.43 -22.12
C PRO A 106 -15.06 -17.78 -22.15
N PHE A 107 -14.51 -17.40 -21.00
CA PHE A 107 -13.18 -16.80 -20.85
C PHE A 107 -12.46 -17.48 -19.69
N SER A 108 -11.16 -17.79 -19.88
CA SER A 108 -10.32 -18.35 -18.82
C SER A 108 -10.22 -17.38 -17.65
N ALA A 109 -10.61 -17.81 -16.47
CA ALA A 109 -10.51 -17.01 -15.25
C ALA A 109 -9.49 -17.66 -14.33
N LYS A 110 -8.40 -16.93 -14.07
CA LYS A 110 -7.42 -17.35 -13.08
C LYS A 110 -8.03 -17.32 -11.70
N SER A 111 -7.94 -18.42 -10.95
CA SER A 111 -8.60 -18.49 -9.63
C SER A 111 -7.72 -19.02 -8.51
N THR A 112 -6.75 -19.86 -8.81
CA THR A 112 -5.84 -20.42 -7.83
C THR A 112 -4.55 -19.61 -7.78
N TYR A 113 -3.93 -19.57 -6.61
CA TYR A 113 -2.66 -18.86 -6.42
C TYR A 113 -1.62 -19.35 -7.41
N GLU A 114 -1.53 -20.67 -7.58
CA GLU A 114 -0.63 -21.35 -8.50
C GLU A 114 -0.78 -20.81 -9.93
N GLU A 115 -2.01 -20.66 -10.43
CA GLU A 115 -2.30 -20.15 -11.78
C GLU A 115 -1.88 -18.67 -11.97
N PHE A 116 -1.89 -17.88 -10.88
CA PHE A 116 -1.37 -16.52 -10.90
C PHE A 116 0.17 -16.49 -10.95
N VAL A 117 0.86 -17.43 -10.31
CA VAL A 117 2.32 -17.45 -10.18
C VAL A 117 3.05 -18.34 -11.20
N GLU A 118 2.33 -19.19 -11.93
CA GLU A 118 2.85 -20.09 -12.97
C GLU A 118 3.77 -19.40 -13.99
N GLY A 119 3.57 -18.10 -14.26
CA GLY A 119 4.40 -17.32 -15.19
C GLY A 119 5.62 -16.61 -14.58
N VAL A 120 5.78 -16.64 -13.25
CA VAL A 120 6.79 -15.85 -12.52
C VAL A 120 8.05 -16.68 -12.20
N GLY A 121 8.02 -17.99 -12.44
CA GLY A 121 9.21 -18.86 -12.36
C GLY A 121 9.59 -19.33 -10.95
N SER A 122 8.88 -18.89 -9.91
CA SER A 122 8.93 -19.46 -8.56
C SER A 122 7.54 -19.44 -7.95
N LEU A 123 7.14 -20.55 -7.33
CA LEU A 123 5.87 -20.65 -6.58
C LEU A 123 5.99 -20.09 -5.17
N GLU A 124 7.22 -20.00 -4.66
CA GLU A 124 7.52 -19.50 -3.32
C GLU A 124 8.30 -18.18 -3.42
N GLU A 125 8.04 -17.28 -2.48
CA GLU A 125 8.78 -16.03 -2.33
C GLU A 125 10.22 -16.34 -1.89
N ASP A 126 11.20 -15.89 -2.66
CA ASP A 126 12.61 -16.02 -2.29
C ASP A 126 12.93 -15.06 -1.13
N THR A 127 12.90 -15.61 0.08
CA THR A 127 13.27 -14.90 1.32
C THR A 127 14.77 -15.00 1.63
N SER A 128 15.59 -15.46 0.67
CA SER A 128 17.02 -15.54 0.87
C SER A 128 17.62 -14.14 1.04
N LEU A 129 18.34 -13.97 2.15
CA LEU A 129 18.97 -12.71 2.48
C LEU A 129 20.36 -12.62 1.82
N PRO A 130 20.74 -11.46 1.27
CA PRO A 130 22.09 -11.24 0.74
C PRO A 130 23.12 -11.43 1.85
N GLU A 131 24.38 -11.72 1.49
CA GLU A 131 25.40 -12.22 2.42
C GLU A 131 25.59 -11.39 3.70
N GLY A 132 25.48 -10.07 3.61
CA GLY A 132 25.60 -9.14 4.75
C GLY A 132 24.38 -9.06 5.67
N LEU A 133 23.23 -9.64 5.29
CA LEU A 133 21.98 -9.63 6.06
C LEU A 133 21.55 -11.01 6.56
N LYS A 134 22.37 -12.05 6.39
CA LYS A 134 22.11 -13.40 6.92
C LYS A 134 21.96 -13.48 8.44
N GLY A 135 22.26 -12.41 9.18
CA GLY A 135 22.04 -12.29 10.62
C GLY A 135 20.66 -11.73 11.01
N TRP A 136 19.87 -11.21 10.06
CA TRP A 136 18.66 -10.43 10.36
C TRP A 136 17.49 -11.29 10.88
N ASN A 137 17.38 -12.54 10.42
CA ASN A 137 16.40 -13.52 10.92
C ASN A 137 16.87 -14.24 12.20
N ARG A 138 18.03 -13.86 12.74
CA ARG A 138 18.65 -14.47 13.92
C ARG A 138 18.16 -13.75 15.17
N GLY A 139 16.92 -14.00 15.55
CA GLY A 139 16.34 -13.52 16.81
C GLY A 139 16.15 -14.67 17.78
N GLN A 140 16.83 -14.60 18.93
CA GLN A 140 16.73 -15.45 20.14
C GLN A 140 17.51 -16.77 20.15
N GLU A 141 18.85 -16.70 20.23
CA GLU A 141 19.66 -17.75 20.90
C GLU A 141 21.05 -17.28 21.37
N GLU A 142 21.44 -16.01 21.14
CA GLU A 142 22.78 -15.49 21.51
C GLU A 142 22.74 -14.27 22.48
N GLU A 143 21.70 -14.11 23.29
CA GLU A 143 21.75 -13.22 24.47
C GLU A 143 21.97 -14.03 25.76
N ASP A 144 23.03 -14.83 25.84
CA ASP A 144 23.40 -15.50 27.11
C ASP A 144 24.91 -15.59 27.40
N VAL A 145 25.77 -14.93 26.61
CA VAL A 145 27.24 -15.06 26.81
C VAL A 145 27.94 -13.78 27.31
N GLU A 146 27.28 -12.62 27.34
CA GLU A 146 27.84 -11.40 27.95
C GLU A 146 27.36 -11.09 29.38
N SER A 147 26.62 -12.01 30.01
CA SER A 147 26.33 -11.95 31.47
C SER A 147 27.51 -12.43 32.33
N SER A 148 28.55 -13.02 31.73
CA SER A 148 29.60 -13.74 32.47
C SER A 148 30.94 -13.01 32.63
N LEU A 149 31.15 -11.85 31.99
CA LEU A 149 32.46 -11.18 31.94
C LEU A 149 32.56 -9.77 32.55
N CYS A 150 31.51 -9.28 33.23
CA CYS A 150 31.60 -8.07 34.05
C CYS A 150 31.45 -8.37 35.55
N ARG A 151 32.26 -9.30 36.08
CA ARG A 151 32.60 -9.33 37.52
C ARG A 151 33.71 -8.32 37.81
N GLY A 152 33.41 -7.05 37.59
CA GLY A 152 34.21 -5.91 38.05
C GLY A 152 33.78 -5.51 39.45
N LEU A 153 34.71 -5.54 40.40
CA LEU A 153 34.48 -5.33 41.83
C LEU A 153 34.04 -3.88 42.15
N CYS A 154 32.74 -3.60 42.17
CA CYS A 154 32.21 -2.33 42.69
C CYS A 154 32.26 -2.35 44.23
N VAL A 155 33.29 -1.74 44.83
CA VAL A 155 33.34 -1.53 46.29
C VAL A 155 32.75 -0.16 46.62
N ALA A 156 31.54 -0.15 47.18
CA ALA A 156 30.95 1.05 47.76
C ALA A 156 31.55 1.32 49.15
N ARG A 157 32.24 2.46 49.32
CA ARG A 157 32.58 3.00 50.64
C ARG A 157 32.10 4.45 50.72
N GLY A 158 31.14 4.72 51.62
CA GLY A 158 30.77 6.08 52.01
C GLY A 158 30.08 6.93 50.95
N GLY A 159 29.14 6.37 50.18
CA GLY A 159 28.19 7.15 49.36
C GLY A 159 28.76 7.84 48.12
N ARG A 160 29.94 7.41 47.61
CA ARG A 160 30.55 7.93 46.37
C ARG A 160 30.98 6.78 45.46
N LEU A 161 30.60 6.82 44.18
CA LEU A 161 31.06 5.87 43.17
C LEU A 161 32.35 6.40 42.53
N HIS A 162 33.40 5.59 42.55
CA HIS A 162 34.61 5.83 41.77
C HIS A 162 34.64 4.82 40.62
N LEU A 163 34.67 5.31 39.38
CA LEU A 163 35.00 4.49 38.21
C LEU A 163 36.44 4.76 37.80
N LEU A 164 37.23 3.69 37.69
CA LEU A 164 38.57 3.71 37.10
C LEU A 164 38.45 3.11 35.70
N LEU A 165 38.47 3.95 34.68
CA LEU A 165 38.58 3.53 33.29
C LEU A 165 39.96 3.95 32.78
N GLY A 166 40.80 2.99 32.41
CA GLY A 166 42.05 3.24 31.66
C GLY A 166 43.03 4.24 32.28
N GLY A 167 43.25 4.20 33.61
CA GLY A 167 44.27 5.01 34.29
C GLY A 167 43.89 6.48 34.55
N VAL A 168 42.68 6.92 34.19
CA VAL A 168 42.14 8.25 34.52
C VAL A 168 41.06 8.08 35.58
N GLY A 169 41.22 8.74 36.73
CA GLY A 169 40.24 8.68 37.81
C GLY A 169 39.07 9.63 37.53
N VAL A 170 37.86 9.09 37.34
CA VAL A 170 36.63 9.88 37.21
C VAL A 170 35.82 9.74 38.49
N THR A 171 35.63 10.85 39.21
CA THR A 171 34.74 10.92 40.36
C THR A 171 33.37 11.42 39.94
N ALA A 172 32.35 10.59 40.07
CA ALA A 172 30.96 11.00 39.90
C ALA A 172 30.29 11.08 41.28
N THR A 173 29.84 12.27 41.65
CA THR A 173 29.00 12.49 42.83
C THR A 173 27.55 12.64 42.39
N TYR A 174 26.69 11.71 42.81
CA TYR A 174 25.26 11.76 42.54
C TYR A 174 24.56 12.65 43.56
N LEU A 175 23.93 13.74 43.12
CA LEU A 175 23.27 14.74 43.97
C LEU A 175 21.74 14.78 43.82
N GLY A 176 21.14 13.81 43.13
CA GLY A 176 19.68 13.70 43.00
C GLY A 176 19.16 13.90 41.57
N PRO A 177 17.82 13.84 41.36
CA PRO A 177 17.27 13.35 40.09
C PRO A 177 17.26 14.34 38.92
N TRP A 178 17.66 15.60 39.09
CA TRP A 178 17.56 16.63 38.04
C TRP A 178 18.71 17.66 38.06
N GLN A 179 19.94 17.23 38.33
CA GLN A 179 21.15 18.00 38.03
C GLN A 179 22.38 17.10 38.11
N SER A 180 23.08 16.92 37.01
CA SER A 180 24.43 16.33 36.98
C SER A 180 25.39 17.41 36.45
N SER A 181 26.43 17.73 37.22
CA SER A 181 27.53 18.56 36.76
C SER A 181 28.77 17.68 36.57
N CYS A 182 29.27 17.62 35.34
CA CYS A 182 30.55 16.99 35.03
C CYS A 182 31.65 18.05 35.13
N GLY A 183 32.44 18.00 36.19
CA GLY A 183 33.68 18.78 36.31
C GLY A 183 34.87 17.90 35.93
N ILE A 184 35.63 18.31 34.91
CA ILE A 184 36.91 17.69 34.58
C ILE A 184 37.99 18.52 35.28
N SER A 185 38.59 17.99 36.33
CA SER A 185 39.76 18.61 36.97
C SER A 185 41.03 18.04 36.34
N PRO A 186 41.86 18.85 35.65
CA PRO A 186 43.19 18.41 35.27
C PRO A 186 44.06 18.30 36.52
N LYS A 187 44.79 17.19 36.67
CA LYS A 187 45.88 17.11 37.65
C LYS A 187 46.98 18.07 37.21
N THR A 188 47.30 19.04 38.05
CA THR A 188 48.62 19.66 38.06
C THR A 188 49.66 18.57 38.31
N ASN A 189 50.76 18.62 37.55
CA ASN A 189 51.88 17.67 37.54
C ASN A 189 52.25 17.15 38.95
#